data_AF-A0A4P9YSM2-F1
#
_entry.id   AF-A0A4P9YSM2-F1
#
_cell.length_a   1.000
_cell.length_b   1.000
_cell.length_c   1.000
_cell.angle_alpha   90.00
_cell.angle_beta   90.00
_cell.angle_gamma   90.00
#
_symmetry.space_group_name_H-M   'P 1'
#
loop_
_entity.id
_entity.type
_entity.pdbx_description
1 polymer ?
#
loop_
_entity_poly.entity_id
_entity_poly.type
_entity_poly.pdbx_seq_one_letter_code
_entity_poly.pdbx_strand_id
1 'polypeptide(L)'
;MEADYIRFEKHAGISIRGELVAITSLHEQEIRLYRLTKTGKLCKERSIGLYNYQDDALAVAEQEGRKRMALGEHATMPAARGMSWSKGTARKQGQSPIDAMAADPPTTPSEAEVIIPGLRQRILSYLYRSALEQTDRSSAITNFYYIFPHIATLIFYRAQFIDDVHLMIRFCTRQAFLSRAMEGAPHTFFIVIYDMLSTRVVSVLENTSESLLALMERGVDLLRGPMYNFPVLQNSSFSNNLQTNQLYHRQQYTLQNARNGSNGAYALLGSKLQATRHLLSMLPFSPQTLFESPFMDRALFAYDEKTLVPQERPCPGHDFPIKFFDRRTGQLRFKLFTYQPHSKPETLPKRYTYFIFHPTLPFAMAVQQPPQQAFYHPPTVICYYRRPKWERPATSSSSTSTMPMAMEESTQAVERSQTASLPPASMYTRTTTL
;
A
#
# COMPACT_ATOMS: atom_id res chain seq x y z
N MET A 1 13.18 17.10 17.76
CA MET A 1 12.29 16.67 16.67
C MET A 1 12.04 15.20 16.90
N GLU A 2 10.85 14.83 17.38
CA GLU A 2 10.48 13.41 17.47
C GLU A 2 10.48 12.83 16.06
N ALA A 3 11.11 11.66 15.89
CA ALA A 3 11.20 11.02 14.59
C ALA A 3 9.82 10.52 14.17
N ASP A 4 9.29 11.06 13.08
CA ASP A 4 8.05 10.58 12.48
C ASP A 4 8.27 9.19 11.85
N TYR A 5 7.33 8.28 12.08
CA TYR A 5 7.41 6.91 11.58
C TYR A 5 6.63 6.81 10.26
N ILE A 6 7.37 6.73 9.15
CA ILE A 6 6.83 6.44 7.82
C ILE A 6 7.13 4.98 7.49
N ARG A 7 6.10 4.22 7.11
CA ARG A 7 6.27 2.83 6.69
C ARG A 7 6.69 2.75 5.23
N PHE A 8 7.99 2.58 4.98
CA PHE A 8 8.52 2.43 3.62
C PHE A 8 8.44 1.00 3.07
N GLU A 9 8.20 0.00 3.92
CA GLU A 9 8.01 -1.39 3.47
C GLU A 9 6.95 -1.47 2.37
N LYS A 10 7.33 -1.96 1.19
CA LYS A 10 6.44 -2.11 0.02
C LYS A 10 5.71 -0.82 -0.36
N HIS A 11 6.34 0.33 -0.11
CA HIS A 11 5.78 1.65 -0.35
C HIS A 11 4.45 1.91 0.38
N ALA A 12 4.16 1.20 1.49
CA ALA A 12 2.85 1.27 2.14
C ALA A 12 2.50 2.68 2.67
N GLY A 13 3.50 3.48 3.04
CA GLY A 13 3.32 4.84 3.54
C GLY A 13 3.35 5.92 2.45
N ILE A 14 3.54 5.57 1.18
CA ILE A 14 3.68 6.54 0.07
C ILE A 14 2.77 6.19 -1.08
N SER A 15 1.96 7.15 -1.53
CA SER A 15 1.21 7.07 -2.78
C SER A 15 1.66 8.16 -3.73
N ILE A 16 1.84 7.82 -5.01
CA ILE A 16 2.25 8.74 -6.06
C ILE A 16 1.26 8.59 -7.21
N ARG A 17 0.78 9.71 -7.72
CA ARG A 17 -0.05 9.77 -8.93
C ARG A 17 0.30 11.04 -9.71
N GLY A 18 0.99 10.86 -10.82
CA GLY A 18 1.52 11.96 -11.63
C GLY A 18 2.39 12.92 -10.82
N GLU A 19 1.95 14.17 -10.66
CA GLU A 19 2.66 15.17 -9.85
C GLU A 19 2.26 15.15 -8.36
N LEU A 20 1.25 14.38 -7.97
CA LEU A 20 0.76 14.32 -6.59
C LEU A 20 1.48 13.23 -5.81
N VAL A 21 1.91 13.57 -4.60
CA VAL A 21 2.58 12.65 -3.66
C VAL A 21 1.91 12.76 -2.30
N ALA A 22 1.43 11.62 -1.78
CA ALA A 22 0.89 11.50 -0.44
C ALA A 22 1.84 10.69 0.43
N ILE A 23 2.20 11.23 1.59
CA ILE A 23 3.02 10.58 2.61
C ILE A 23 2.17 10.40 3.86
N THR A 24 2.00 9.16 4.31
CA THR A 24 1.21 8.81 5.50
C THR A 24 2.13 8.72 6.71
N SER A 25 1.97 9.65 7.66
CA SER A 25 2.60 9.64 8.98
C SER A 25 1.81 8.76 9.93
N LEU A 26 2.48 7.78 10.55
CA LEU A 26 1.85 6.90 11.53
C LEU A 26 1.76 7.53 12.91
N HIS A 27 2.78 8.29 13.31
CA HIS A 27 2.83 8.91 14.62
C HIS A 27 1.81 10.04 14.74
N GLU A 28 1.81 10.95 13.77
CA GLU A 28 0.94 12.11 13.79
C GLU A 28 -0.48 11.79 13.28
N GLN A 29 -0.68 10.57 12.73
CA GLN A 29 -1.95 10.18 12.09
C GLN A 29 -2.38 11.27 11.09
N GLU A 30 -1.46 11.57 10.17
CA GLU A 30 -1.58 12.66 9.19
C GLU A 30 -1.14 12.16 7.80
N ILE A 31 -1.89 12.52 6.76
CA ILE A 31 -1.51 12.35 5.35
C ILE A 31 -1.04 13.71 4.85
N ARG A 32 0.25 13.81 4.54
CA ARG A 32 0.85 15.01 3.97
C ARG A 32 0.83 14.93 2.46
N LEU A 33 0.19 15.90 1.84
CA LEU A 33 0.08 16.04 0.40
C LEU A 33 1.15 17.00 -0.12
N TYR A 34 1.89 16.54 -1.11
CA TYR A 34 2.93 17.27 -1.80
C TYR A 34 2.64 17.29 -3.29
N ARG A 35 3.05 18.38 -3.95
CA ARG A 35 3.16 18.46 -5.40
C ARG A 35 4.63 18.39 -5.80
N LEU A 36 4.93 17.52 -6.75
CA LEU A 36 6.22 17.43 -7.41
C LEU A 36 6.30 18.51 -8.49
N THR A 37 7.19 19.46 -8.30
CA THR A 37 7.46 20.49 -9.31
C THR A 37 8.24 19.91 -10.49
N LYS A 38 8.18 20.56 -11.65
CA LYS A 38 8.99 20.22 -12.84
C LYS A 38 10.50 20.22 -12.56
N THR A 39 10.94 20.91 -11.50
CA THR A 39 12.35 20.95 -11.05
C THR A 39 12.74 19.76 -10.16
N GLY A 40 11.81 18.83 -9.88
CA GLY A 40 12.04 17.68 -9.00
C GLY A 40 11.91 17.96 -7.50
N LYS A 41 11.50 19.18 -7.11
CA LYS A 41 11.26 19.55 -5.70
C LYS A 41 9.84 19.20 -5.27
N LEU A 42 9.71 18.67 -4.05
CA LEU A 42 8.42 18.44 -3.39
C LEU A 42 7.99 19.70 -2.63
N CYS A 43 6.81 20.21 -2.96
CA CYS A 43 6.19 21.34 -2.27
C CYS A 43 4.98 20.83 -1.47
N LYS A 44 4.98 21.04 -0.15
CA LYS A 44 3.84 20.66 0.71
C LYS A 44 2.65 21.56 0.37
N GLU A 45 1.51 20.98 0.02
CA GLU A 45 0.29 21.72 -0.24
C GLU A 45 -0.62 21.74 0.98
N ARG A 46 -0.88 20.56 1.54
CA ARG A 46 -1.90 20.36 2.57
C ARG A 46 -1.58 19.14 3.42
N SER A 47 -2.19 19.11 4.60
CA SER A 47 -2.25 17.93 5.46
C SER A 47 -3.69 17.50 5.68
N ILE A 48 -3.92 16.21 5.83
CA ILE A 48 -5.21 15.60 6.19
C ILE A 48 -5.00 14.75 7.43
N GLY A 49 -5.68 15.06 8.53
CA GLY A 49 -5.54 14.30 9.77
C GLY A 49 -6.36 14.93 10.89
N LEU A 50 -5.67 15.44 11.91
CA LEU A 50 -6.28 16.20 13.00
C LEU A 50 -6.94 17.50 12.48
N TYR A 51 -6.29 18.15 11.54
CA TYR A 51 -6.75 19.36 10.86
C TYR A 51 -6.82 19.11 9.35
N ASN A 52 -7.88 19.60 8.72
CA ASN A 52 -8.07 19.56 7.26
C ASN A 52 -7.95 20.96 6.65
N TYR A 53 -8.34 21.99 7.40
CA TYR A 53 -8.16 23.40 7.06
C TYR A 53 -7.14 24.08 7.98
N GLN A 54 -6.63 25.24 7.54
CA GLN A 54 -5.62 26.00 8.29
C GLN A 54 -6.19 26.61 9.58
N ASP A 55 -7.48 26.93 9.59
CA ASP A 55 -8.24 27.52 10.69
C ASP A 55 -8.88 26.47 11.63
N ASP A 56 -8.83 25.18 11.28
CA ASP A 56 -9.39 24.11 12.13
C ASP A 56 -8.77 24.12 13.54
N ALA A 57 -7.49 24.49 13.68
CA ALA A 57 -6.82 24.57 14.97
C ALA A 57 -7.48 25.63 15.89
N LEU A 58 -7.90 26.76 15.32
CA LEU A 58 -8.59 27.82 16.05
C LEU A 58 -10.00 27.36 16.45
N ALA A 59 -10.73 26.72 15.52
CA ALA A 59 -12.08 26.23 15.78
C ALA A 59 -12.09 25.15 16.89
N VAL A 60 -11.11 24.24 16.90
CA VAL A 60 -10.95 23.24 17.96
C VAL A 60 -10.62 23.92 19.29
N ALA A 61 -9.68 24.87 19.31
CA ALA A 61 -9.33 25.61 20.52
C ALA A 61 -10.51 26.41 21.10
N GLU A 62 -11.35 26.99 20.24
CA GLU A 62 -12.56 27.69 20.65
C GLU A 62 -13.58 26.73 21.28
N GLN A 63 -13.80 25.56 20.69
CA GLN A 63 -14.69 24.54 21.25
C GLN A 63 -14.18 24.02 22.60
N GLU A 64 -12.88 23.75 22.71
CA GLU A 64 -12.27 23.38 23.98
C GLU A 64 -12.43 24.48 25.04
N GLY A 65 -12.23 25.74 24.66
CA GLY A 65 -12.43 26.89 25.53
C GLY A 65 -13.86 26.99 26.05
N ARG A 66 -14.86 26.87 25.15
CA ARG A 66 -16.29 26.84 25.53
C ARG A 66 -16.59 25.68 26.48
N LYS A 67 -15.99 24.50 26.24
CA LYS A 67 -16.15 23.33 27.12
C LYS A 67 -15.57 23.56 28.51
N ARG A 68 -14.35 24.11 28.62
CA ARG A 68 -13.72 24.45 29.92
C ARG A 68 -14.56 25.44 30.71
N MET A 69 -15.11 26.46 30.02
CA MET A 69 -16.01 27.44 30.63
C MET A 69 -17.32 26.80 31.13
N ALA A 70 -17.89 25.86 30.37
CA ALA A 70 -19.10 25.13 30.76
C ALA A 70 -18.88 24.17 31.94
N LEU A 71 -17.67 23.61 32.07
CA LEU A 71 -17.26 22.74 33.18
C LEU A 71 -16.84 23.52 34.45
N GLY A 72 -16.85 24.86 34.41
CA GLY A 72 -16.53 25.70 35.57
C GLY A 72 -15.04 25.69 35.96
N GLU A 73 -14.15 25.24 35.08
CA GLU A 73 -12.70 25.31 35.32
C GLU A 73 -12.22 26.76 35.18
N HIS A 74 -12.22 27.50 36.29
CA HIS A 74 -11.50 28.77 36.37
C HIS A 74 -10.02 28.54 36.10
N ALA A 75 -9.52 29.03 34.96
CA ALA A 75 -8.10 29.09 34.67
C ALA A 75 -7.40 29.99 35.71
N THR A 76 -6.77 29.38 36.72
CA THR A 76 -5.82 30.09 37.57
C THR A 76 -4.62 30.46 36.69
N MET A 77 -4.54 31.73 36.30
CA MET A 77 -3.33 32.31 35.70
C MET A 77 -2.11 31.99 36.58
N PRO A 78 -0.93 31.65 36.02
CA PRO A 78 0.27 31.51 36.82
C PRO A 78 0.69 32.91 37.28
N ALA A 79 0.35 33.25 38.53
CA ALA A 79 0.80 34.48 39.15
C ALA A 79 2.34 34.50 39.20
N ALA A 80 2.88 35.63 38.75
CA ALA A 80 4.29 35.91 38.70
C ALA A 80 5.00 35.56 40.01
N ARG A 81 6.17 34.95 39.85
CA ARG A 81 7.16 34.63 40.88
C ARG A 81 7.54 35.91 41.65
N GLY A 82 6.88 36.15 42.77
CA GLY A 82 7.18 37.19 43.74
C GLY A 82 7.69 36.58 45.04
N MET A 83 8.98 36.82 45.32
CA MET A 83 9.70 36.40 46.52
C MET A 83 9.14 37.07 47.79
N SER A 84 8.92 36.32 48.88
CA SER A 84 9.08 36.86 50.25
C SER A 84 9.21 35.74 51.30
N TRP A 85 10.21 35.90 52.17
CA TRP A 85 10.57 35.02 53.28
C TRP A 85 9.92 35.51 54.58
N SER A 86 9.48 34.60 55.46
CA SER A 86 9.80 34.68 56.91
C SER A 86 9.35 33.45 57.71
N LYS A 87 10.16 33.18 58.75
CA LYS A 87 10.27 32.02 59.64
C LYS A 87 9.14 31.91 60.68
N GLY A 88 8.98 30.72 61.30
CA GLY A 88 8.61 30.63 62.72
C GLY A 88 7.71 29.47 63.18
N THR A 89 8.32 28.33 63.51
CA THR A 89 8.09 27.46 64.70
C THR A 89 6.73 27.31 65.42
N ALA A 90 6.38 26.03 65.67
CA ALA A 90 5.90 25.42 66.94
C ALA A 90 4.42 24.93 67.08
N ARG A 91 4.25 23.60 66.98
CA ARG A 91 3.65 22.64 67.94
C ARG A 91 2.29 22.96 68.62
N LYS A 92 1.29 22.10 68.40
CA LYS A 92 0.56 21.36 69.48
C LYS A 92 -0.31 20.21 68.94
N GLN A 93 -0.37 19.15 69.75
CA GLN A 93 -1.09 17.88 69.61
C GLN A 93 -2.60 18.01 69.85
N GLY A 94 -3.40 17.06 69.35
CA GLY A 94 -4.61 16.60 70.06
C GLY A 94 -5.77 16.09 69.20
N GLN A 95 -5.96 14.77 69.22
CA GLN A 95 -7.25 14.04 69.20
C GLN A 95 -8.05 13.83 67.88
N SER A 96 -8.26 12.55 67.58
CA SER A 96 -9.43 11.93 66.93
C SER A 96 -10.12 11.01 67.96
N PRO A 97 -11.26 10.31 67.73
CA PRO A 97 -12.09 10.22 66.51
C PRO A 97 -13.63 10.28 66.76
N ILE A 98 -14.44 10.46 65.70
CA ILE A 98 -15.63 9.66 65.28
C ILE A 98 -16.68 10.47 64.50
N ASP A 99 -17.03 9.91 63.33
CA ASP A 99 -18.28 9.96 62.57
C ASP A 99 -18.84 11.28 62.01
N ALA A 100 -18.56 11.53 60.73
CA ALA A 100 -19.55 12.07 59.78
C ALA A 100 -19.14 11.77 58.32
N MET A 101 -19.75 10.71 57.79
CA MET A 101 -20.09 10.46 56.38
C MET A 101 -19.06 10.83 55.29
N ALA A 102 -18.43 9.76 54.79
CA ALA A 102 -17.68 9.73 53.54
C ALA A 102 -18.52 10.30 52.38
N ALA A 103 -18.20 11.52 51.96
CA ALA A 103 -18.33 11.89 50.57
C ALA A 103 -17.17 11.22 49.82
N ASP A 104 -17.51 10.33 48.90
CA ASP A 104 -16.54 9.69 48.01
C ASP A 104 -15.60 10.76 47.41
N PRO A 105 -14.28 10.52 47.36
CA PRO A 105 -13.40 11.40 46.61
C PRO A 105 -13.90 11.43 45.16
N PRO A 106 -13.92 12.60 44.50
CA PRO A 106 -14.36 12.68 43.12
C PRO A 106 -13.55 11.68 42.32
N THR A 107 -14.30 10.80 41.67
CA THR A 107 -13.86 9.84 40.69
C THR A 107 -12.72 10.45 39.88
N THR A 108 -11.60 9.71 39.79
CA THR A 108 -10.50 9.95 38.86
C THR A 108 -11.01 10.61 37.58
N PRO A 109 -10.39 11.67 37.04
CA PRO A 109 -10.94 12.43 35.92
C PRO A 109 -11.37 11.45 34.83
N SER A 110 -12.69 11.27 34.72
CA SER A 110 -13.32 10.49 33.67
C SER A 110 -12.74 11.01 32.37
N GLU A 111 -12.14 10.12 31.58
CA GLU A 111 -11.55 10.36 30.25
C GLU A 111 -12.18 11.60 29.61
N ALA A 112 -11.56 12.77 29.81
CA ALA A 112 -12.22 14.04 29.53
C ALA A 112 -12.66 14.01 28.07
N GLU A 113 -13.98 13.97 27.80
CA GLU A 113 -14.53 13.65 26.46
C GLU A 113 -13.73 14.37 25.38
N VAL A 114 -12.83 13.63 24.75
CA VAL A 114 -11.82 14.22 23.87
C VAL A 114 -12.57 14.69 22.64
N ILE A 115 -12.48 15.99 22.33
CA ILE A 115 -13.01 16.49 21.07
C ILE A 115 -12.34 15.68 19.97
N ILE A 116 -13.14 15.04 19.11
CA ILE A 116 -12.64 14.28 17.96
C ILE A 116 -12.68 15.25 16.78
N PRO A 117 -11.55 15.84 16.33
CA PRO A 117 -11.56 16.76 15.19
C PRO A 117 -11.23 16.04 13.88
N GLY A 118 -11.24 16.83 12.81
CA GLY A 118 -10.60 16.48 11.55
C GLY A 118 -11.25 15.32 10.82
N LEU A 119 -10.42 14.41 10.32
CA LEU A 119 -10.86 13.30 9.48
C LEU A 119 -11.77 12.33 10.24
N ARG A 120 -11.48 12.04 11.51
CA ARG A 120 -12.29 11.12 12.34
C ARG A 120 -13.71 11.67 12.55
N GLN A 121 -13.82 12.96 12.83
CA GLN A 121 -15.10 13.66 12.97
C GLN A 121 -15.96 13.54 11.71
N ARG A 122 -15.35 13.70 10.54
CA ARG A 122 -16.03 13.62 9.25
C ARG A 122 -16.53 12.19 8.96
N ILE A 123 -15.75 11.17 9.32
CA ILE A 123 -16.15 9.78 9.20
C ILE A 123 -17.35 9.49 10.11
N LEU A 124 -17.29 9.89 11.38
CA LEU A 124 -18.39 9.71 12.33
C LEU A 124 -19.65 10.43 11.88
N SER A 125 -19.51 11.66 11.38
CA SER A 125 -20.62 12.45 10.85
C SER A 125 -21.25 11.80 9.61
N TYR A 126 -20.43 11.24 8.72
CA TYR A 126 -20.91 10.50 7.54
C TYR A 126 -21.72 9.27 7.96
N LEU A 127 -21.20 8.47 8.89
CA LEU A 127 -21.86 7.25 9.38
C LEU A 127 -23.18 7.57 10.09
N TYR A 128 -23.22 8.65 10.87
CA TYR A 128 -24.45 9.09 11.51
C TYR A 128 -25.50 9.54 10.49
N ARG A 129 -25.13 10.33 9.48
CA ARG A 129 -26.05 10.72 8.39
C ARG A 129 -26.55 9.51 7.62
N SER A 130 -25.67 8.57 7.31
CA SER A 130 -26.05 7.31 6.66
C SER A 130 -27.03 6.50 7.51
N ALA A 131 -26.87 6.49 8.84
CA ALA A 131 -27.83 5.84 9.74
C ALA A 131 -29.21 6.54 9.77
N LEU A 132 -29.26 7.86 9.57
CA LEU A 132 -30.52 8.62 9.50
C LEU A 132 -31.32 8.36 8.23
N GLU A 133 -30.63 8.08 7.14
CA GLU A 133 -31.17 7.81 5.80
C GLU A 133 -31.70 6.37 5.64
N GLN A 134 -31.32 5.45 6.53
CA GLN A 134 -31.81 4.07 6.51
C GLN A 134 -33.29 3.99 6.90
N THR A 135 -33.99 2.98 6.35
CA THR A 135 -35.40 2.70 6.65
C THR A 135 -35.62 2.40 8.14
N ASP A 136 -34.70 1.63 8.74
CA ASP A 136 -34.76 1.22 10.15
C ASP A 136 -33.97 2.18 11.05
N ARG A 137 -34.36 3.46 11.03
CA ARG A 137 -33.63 4.57 11.67
C ARG A 137 -33.27 4.30 13.14
N SER A 138 -34.22 3.85 13.96
CA SER A 138 -33.99 3.66 15.40
C SER A 138 -32.93 2.60 15.68
N SER A 139 -32.96 1.49 14.94
CA SER A 139 -31.99 0.40 15.05
C SER A 139 -30.62 0.84 14.53
N ALA A 140 -30.58 1.56 13.40
CA ALA A 140 -29.35 2.07 12.80
C ALA A 140 -28.63 3.08 13.70
N ILE A 141 -29.37 3.99 14.35
CA ILE A 141 -28.82 4.95 15.31
C ILE A 141 -28.29 4.23 16.56
N THR A 142 -29.04 3.25 17.08
CA THR A 142 -28.60 2.46 18.23
C THR A 142 -27.29 1.72 17.92
N ASN A 143 -27.21 1.11 16.74
CA ASN A 143 -26.00 0.45 16.26
C ASN A 143 -24.84 1.45 16.08
N PHE A 144 -25.11 2.67 15.59
CA PHE A 144 -24.10 3.72 15.49
C PHE A 144 -23.49 4.04 16.85
N TYR A 145 -24.32 4.27 17.88
CA TYR A 145 -23.82 4.54 19.24
C TYR A 145 -23.03 3.36 19.83
N TYR A 146 -23.42 2.13 19.51
CA TYR A 146 -22.67 0.94 19.92
C TYR A 146 -21.27 0.88 19.28
N ILE A 147 -21.15 1.20 17.98
CA ILE A 147 -19.88 1.12 17.25
C ILE A 147 -19.02 2.39 17.41
N PHE A 148 -19.61 3.52 17.77
CA PHE A 148 -18.96 4.83 17.95
C PHE A 148 -17.58 4.77 18.64
N PRO A 149 -17.42 4.19 19.86
CA PRO A 149 -16.12 4.17 20.55
C PRO A 149 -15.06 3.38 19.77
N HIS A 150 -15.47 2.34 19.03
CA HIS A 150 -14.57 1.56 18.21
C HIS A 150 -14.09 2.32 16.98
N ILE A 151 -14.96 3.10 16.33
CA ILE A 151 -14.57 3.93 15.17
C ILE A 151 -13.70 5.11 15.60
N ALA A 152 -14.00 5.73 16.74
CA ALA A 152 -13.24 6.87 17.28
C ALA A 152 -11.76 6.53 17.55
N THR A 153 -11.48 5.27 17.88
CA THR A 153 -10.12 4.78 18.21
C THR A 153 -9.36 4.21 17.00
N LEU A 154 -9.96 4.21 15.81
CA LEU A 154 -9.30 3.72 14.59
C LEU A 154 -8.11 4.58 14.22
N ILE A 155 -7.10 3.91 13.70
CA ILE A 155 -5.90 4.51 13.13
C ILE A 155 -5.80 4.14 11.66
N PHE A 156 -5.16 4.99 10.88
CA PHE A 156 -4.86 4.70 9.49
C PHE A 156 -3.35 4.59 9.29
N TYR A 157 -2.97 3.79 8.30
CA TYR A 157 -1.56 3.50 8.01
C TYR A 157 -1.23 3.49 6.52
N ARG A 158 -2.24 3.65 5.67
CA ARG A 158 -2.09 3.58 4.22
C ARG A 158 -3.15 4.43 3.55
N ALA A 159 -2.71 5.24 2.60
CA ALA A 159 -3.56 6.04 1.73
C ALA A 159 -3.10 5.88 0.28
N GLN A 160 -4.06 5.91 -0.65
CA GLN A 160 -3.79 5.81 -2.09
C GLN A 160 -4.68 6.77 -2.87
N PHE A 161 -4.14 7.43 -3.88
CA PHE A 161 -4.93 8.19 -4.84
C PHE A 161 -5.75 7.27 -5.75
N ILE A 162 -7.06 7.53 -5.84
CA ILE A 162 -7.95 6.89 -6.81
C ILE A 162 -7.95 7.70 -8.11
N ASP A 163 -8.03 9.01 -7.97
CA ASP A 163 -7.91 10.02 -9.00
C ASP A 163 -7.17 11.26 -8.43
N ASP A 164 -7.28 12.40 -9.10
CA ASP A 164 -6.57 13.62 -8.70
C ASP A 164 -7.25 14.36 -7.53
N VAL A 165 -8.45 13.91 -7.12
CA VAL A 165 -9.33 14.55 -6.13
C VAL A 165 -9.63 13.64 -4.94
N HIS A 166 -9.68 12.33 -5.14
CA HIS A 166 -10.14 11.34 -4.19
C HIS A 166 -9.00 10.46 -3.67
N LEU A 167 -8.98 10.29 -2.35
CA LEU A 167 -8.10 9.38 -1.62
C LEU A 167 -8.88 8.18 -1.09
N MET A 168 -8.30 7.01 -1.26
CA MET A 168 -8.67 5.79 -0.56
C MET A 168 -7.79 5.64 0.68
N ILE A 169 -8.38 5.68 1.87
CA ILE A 169 -7.67 5.62 3.15
C ILE A 169 -8.08 4.36 3.90
N ARG A 170 -7.09 3.60 4.38
CA ARG A 170 -7.32 2.37 5.13
C ARG A 170 -7.19 2.60 6.63
N PHE A 171 -8.28 2.31 7.33
CA PHE A 171 -8.38 2.34 8.79
C PHE A 171 -8.39 0.95 9.38
N CYS A 172 -7.73 0.77 10.51
CA CYS A 172 -7.75 -0.44 11.30
C CYS A 172 -7.71 -0.12 12.80
N THR A 173 -7.97 -1.13 13.63
CA THR A 173 -7.79 -1.01 15.07
C THR A 173 -6.31 -0.96 15.43
N ARG A 174 -5.96 -0.31 16.55
CA ARG A 174 -4.57 -0.26 17.04
C ARG A 174 -3.99 -1.66 17.26
N GLN A 175 -4.80 -2.59 17.77
CA GLN A 175 -4.40 -3.98 17.96
C GLN A 175 -4.11 -4.69 16.63
N ALA A 176 -4.95 -4.47 15.61
CA ALA A 176 -4.68 -4.98 14.27
C ALA A 176 -3.34 -4.44 13.78
N PHE A 177 -3.14 -3.12 13.81
CA PHE A 177 -1.90 -2.50 13.32
C PHE A 177 -0.60 -3.08 13.90
N LEU A 178 -0.58 -3.40 15.20
CA LEU A 178 0.60 -3.97 15.88
C LEU A 178 0.85 -5.45 15.53
N SER A 179 -0.13 -6.14 14.95
CA SER A 179 0.02 -7.53 14.50
C SER A 179 0.99 -7.59 13.32
N ARG A 180 2.04 -8.42 13.43
CA ARG A 180 3.08 -8.61 12.40
C ARG A 180 2.55 -9.16 11.06
N ALA A 181 1.27 -9.54 10.98
CA ALA A 181 0.63 -10.13 9.80
C ALA A 181 -0.26 -9.12 9.03
N MET A 182 0.22 -7.89 8.79
CA MET A 182 -0.57 -6.85 8.11
C MET A 182 -0.95 -7.12 6.66
N GLU A 183 -0.25 -8.03 5.98
CA GLU A 183 -0.62 -8.48 4.64
C GLU A 183 -1.24 -9.86 4.70
N GLY A 184 -2.52 -9.94 4.30
CA GLY A 184 -3.24 -11.20 4.11
C GLY A 184 -3.92 -11.78 5.36
N ALA A 185 -3.74 -11.21 6.55
CA ALA A 185 -4.51 -11.61 7.72
C ALA A 185 -5.91 -10.97 7.73
N PRO A 186 -6.96 -11.71 8.14
CA PRO A 186 -8.34 -11.24 8.15
C PRO A 186 -8.63 -10.33 9.36
N HIS A 187 -7.84 -9.28 9.54
CA HIS A 187 -8.18 -8.23 10.51
C HIS A 187 -9.31 -7.37 9.96
N THR A 188 -10.16 -6.85 10.85
CA THR A 188 -11.18 -5.87 10.48
C THR A 188 -10.51 -4.57 10.08
N PHE A 189 -10.89 -4.04 8.92
CA PHE A 189 -10.43 -2.77 8.41
C PHE A 189 -11.57 -2.09 7.65
N PHE A 190 -11.49 -0.76 7.59
CA PHE A 190 -12.41 0.07 6.85
C PHE A 190 -11.65 0.80 5.75
N ILE A 191 -12.28 0.95 4.61
CA ILE A 191 -11.80 1.77 3.51
C ILE A 191 -12.68 3.01 3.45
N VAL A 192 -12.05 4.18 3.55
CA VAL A 192 -12.72 5.47 3.50
C VAL A 192 -12.32 6.16 2.20
N ILE A 193 -13.32 6.56 1.42
CA ILE A 193 -13.12 7.36 0.21
C ILE A 193 -13.31 8.83 0.61
N TYR A 194 -12.26 9.62 0.45
CA TYR A 194 -12.18 11.00 0.90
C TYR A 194 -11.94 11.94 -0.27
N ASP A 195 -12.79 12.94 -0.43
CA ASP A 195 -12.62 14.01 -1.39
C ASP A 195 -11.71 15.11 -0.79
N MET A 196 -10.56 15.32 -1.40
CA MET A 196 -9.55 16.29 -0.96
C MET A 196 -9.95 17.75 -1.21
N LEU A 197 -10.76 18.02 -2.24
CA LEU A 197 -11.19 19.37 -2.58
C LEU A 197 -12.29 19.84 -1.64
N SER A 198 -13.39 19.07 -1.53
CA SER A 198 -14.51 19.42 -0.66
C SER A 198 -14.28 19.06 0.80
N THR A 199 -13.22 18.31 1.11
CA THR A 199 -12.91 17.74 2.43
C THR A 199 -14.01 16.83 2.97
N ARG A 200 -14.75 16.13 2.10
CA ARG A 200 -15.88 15.28 2.52
C ARG A 200 -15.53 13.81 2.44
N VAL A 201 -16.08 13.03 3.37
CA VAL A 201 -16.08 11.58 3.25
C VAL A 201 -17.21 11.22 2.29
N VAL A 202 -16.84 10.56 1.18
CA VAL A 202 -17.77 10.13 0.13
C VAL A 202 -18.42 8.81 0.50
N SER A 203 -17.63 7.86 1.00
CA SER A 203 -18.14 6.56 1.44
C SER A 203 -17.21 5.89 2.45
N VAL A 204 -17.81 5.09 3.33
CA VAL A 204 -17.10 4.20 4.27
C VAL A 204 -17.47 2.76 3.93
N LEU A 205 -16.48 1.94 3.60
CA LEU A 205 -16.64 0.59 3.10
C LEU A 205 -15.97 -0.42 4.04
N GLU A 206 -16.67 -1.51 4.35
CA GLU A 206 -16.16 -2.58 5.21
C GLU A 206 -15.41 -3.64 4.40
N ASN A 207 -14.50 -4.37 5.06
CA ASN A 207 -13.78 -5.49 4.46
C ASN A 207 -14.63 -6.74 4.17
N THR A 208 -15.92 -6.69 4.48
CA THR A 208 -16.95 -7.71 4.21
C THR A 208 -17.82 -7.35 3.01
N SER A 209 -17.63 -6.16 2.43
CA SER A 209 -18.47 -5.64 1.35
C SER A 209 -18.32 -6.43 0.05
N GLU A 210 -19.38 -7.13 -0.37
CA GLU A 210 -19.44 -7.81 -1.67
C GLU A 210 -19.49 -6.80 -2.83
N SER A 211 -20.09 -5.63 -2.63
CA SER A 211 -20.15 -4.59 -3.66
C SER A 211 -18.77 -4.00 -3.95
N LEU A 212 -17.93 -3.79 -2.94
CA LEU A 212 -16.54 -3.38 -3.14
C LEU A 212 -15.73 -4.47 -3.85
N LEU A 213 -15.95 -5.74 -3.51
CA LEU A 213 -15.29 -6.86 -4.20
C LEU A 213 -15.69 -6.89 -5.68
N ALA A 214 -16.97 -6.76 -5.99
CA ALA A 214 -17.47 -6.72 -7.37
C ALA A 214 -16.93 -5.51 -8.15
N LEU A 215 -16.78 -4.35 -7.49
CA LEU A 215 -16.17 -3.17 -8.10
C LEU A 215 -14.69 -3.42 -8.42
N MET A 216 -13.96 -4.03 -7.48
CA MET A 216 -12.57 -4.43 -7.69
C MET A 216 -12.48 -5.39 -8.89
N GLU A 217 -13.30 -6.45 -8.94
CA GLU A 217 -13.32 -7.42 -10.06
C GLU A 217 -13.53 -6.79 -11.44
N ARG A 218 -14.38 -5.76 -11.52
CA ARG A 218 -14.66 -5.07 -12.78
C ARG A 218 -13.58 -4.06 -13.19
N GLY A 219 -12.89 -3.45 -12.23
CA GLY A 219 -12.12 -2.22 -12.48
C GLY A 219 -10.85 -2.04 -11.63
N VAL A 220 -10.05 -3.09 -11.43
CA VAL A 220 -8.79 -2.99 -10.66
C VAL A 220 -7.79 -2.00 -11.23
N ASP A 221 -7.73 -1.87 -12.55
CA ASP A 221 -6.78 -0.96 -13.18
C ASP A 221 -7.05 0.49 -12.82
N LEU A 222 -8.33 0.85 -12.65
CA LEU A 222 -8.75 2.18 -12.18
C LEU A 222 -8.34 2.40 -10.72
N LEU A 223 -8.52 1.37 -9.87
CA LEU A 223 -8.18 1.44 -8.46
C LEU A 223 -6.67 1.48 -8.21
N ARG A 224 -5.85 0.88 -9.08
CA ARG A 224 -4.39 0.97 -9.00
C ARG A 224 -3.90 2.36 -9.38
N GLY A 225 -4.49 2.95 -10.42
CA GLY A 225 -4.01 4.20 -10.97
C GLY A 225 -2.69 4.03 -11.75
N PRO A 226 -2.34 5.02 -12.59
CA PRO A 226 -1.14 4.95 -13.41
C PRO A 226 0.11 5.21 -12.55
N MET A 227 1.16 4.42 -12.77
CA MET A 227 2.45 4.63 -12.10
C MET A 227 3.27 5.77 -12.68
N TYR A 228 3.12 6.01 -13.97
CA TYR A 228 3.86 7.02 -14.71
C TYR A 228 2.90 7.98 -15.42
N ASN A 229 3.40 9.15 -15.76
CA ASN A 229 2.70 10.12 -16.64
C ASN A 229 2.55 9.62 -18.08
N PHE A 230 3.02 8.41 -18.39
CA PHE A 230 2.94 7.81 -19.71
C PHE A 230 2.14 6.50 -19.60
N PRO A 231 1.27 6.21 -20.58
CA PRO A 231 0.51 4.98 -20.59
C PRO A 231 1.48 3.81 -20.77
N VAL A 232 1.73 3.03 -19.73
CA VAL A 232 2.39 1.74 -19.90
C VAL A 232 1.34 0.75 -20.37
N LEU A 233 1.42 0.41 -21.65
CA LEU A 233 0.43 -0.37 -22.39
C LEU A 233 0.36 -1.85 -21.96
N GLN A 234 1.21 -2.29 -21.04
CA GLN A 234 1.51 -3.70 -20.81
C GLN A 234 1.36 -4.07 -19.34
N ASN A 235 0.16 -3.88 -18.80
CA ASN A 235 -0.20 -4.39 -17.47
C ASN A 235 -1.37 -5.36 -17.58
N SER A 236 -1.10 -6.67 -17.44
CA SER A 236 -2.16 -7.67 -17.40
C SER A 236 -2.75 -7.77 -15.99
N SER A 237 -4.01 -7.36 -15.85
CA SER A 237 -4.80 -7.47 -14.63
C SER A 237 -5.91 -8.49 -14.79
N PHE A 238 -6.57 -8.86 -13.70
CA PHE A 238 -7.71 -9.78 -13.78
C PHE A 238 -8.98 -9.12 -14.33
N SER A 239 -9.03 -7.79 -14.46
CA SER A 239 -10.13 -7.09 -15.14
C SER A 239 -9.90 -7.00 -16.65
N ASN A 240 -8.65 -6.93 -17.12
CA ASN A 240 -8.33 -6.68 -18.53
C ASN A 240 -7.80 -7.91 -19.31
N ASN A 241 -7.35 -8.96 -18.61
CA ASN A 241 -6.73 -10.12 -19.22
C ASN A 241 -7.42 -11.42 -18.78
N LEU A 242 -7.88 -12.21 -19.77
CA LEU A 242 -8.58 -13.48 -19.53
C LEU A 242 -7.75 -14.47 -18.72
N GLN A 243 -6.45 -14.57 -18.98
CA GLN A 243 -5.60 -15.56 -18.30
C GLN A 243 -5.35 -15.16 -16.85
N THR A 244 -5.11 -13.89 -16.58
CA THR A 244 -5.01 -13.37 -15.21
C THR A 244 -6.34 -13.48 -14.48
N ASN A 245 -7.46 -13.28 -15.18
CA ASN A 245 -8.81 -13.48 -14.65
C ASN A 245 -9.07 -14.94 -14.23
N GLN A 246 -8.73 -15.91 -15.07
CA GLN A 246 -8.86 -17.34 -14.74
C GLN A 246 -8.03 -17.72 -13.50
N LEU A 247 -6.83 -17.17 -13.38
CA LEU A 247 -5.94 -17.41 -12.25
C LEU A 247 -6.48 -16.79 -10.97
N TYR A 248 -7.05 -15.58 -11.07
CA TYR A 248 -7.75 -14.93 -9.98
C TYR A 248 -8.93 -15.78 -9.49
N HIS A 249 -9.82 -16.24 -10.37
CA HIS A 249 -10.94 -17.11 -9.98
C HIS A 249 -10.48 -18.44 -9.38
N ARG A 250 -9.39 -19.04 -9.87
CA ARG A 250 -8.80 -20.23 -9.26
C ARG A 250 -8.30 -19.95 -7.84
N GLN A 251 -7.69 -18.79 -7.60
CA GLN A 251 -7.27 -18.36 -6.28
C GLN A 251 -8.47 -18.15 -5.36
N GLN A 252 -9.53 -17.48 -5.83
CA GLN A 252 -10.77 -17.29 -5.07
C GLN A 252 -11.39 -18.63 -4.67
N TYR A 253 -11.52 -19.57 -5.61
CA TYR A 253 -12.05 -20.90 -5.36
C TYR A 253 -11.22 -21.66 -4.33
N THR A 254 -9.89 -21.58 -4.43
CA THR A 254 -8.98 -22.22 -3.48
C THR A 254 -9.15 -21.63 -2.08
N LEU A 255 -9.29 -20.30 -1.95
CA LEU A 255 -9.50 -19.64 -0.66
C LEU A 255 -10.84 -20.02 -0.02
N GLN A 256 -11.90 -20.16 -0.81
CA GLN A 256 -13.22 -20.60 -0.34
C GLN A 256 -13.20 -22.05 0.15
N ASN A 257 -12.37 -22.90 -0.46
CA ASN A 257 -12.30 -24.34 -0.16
C ASN A 257 -11.12 -24.75 0.74
N ALA A 258 -10.23 -23.83 1.12
CA ALA A 258 -9.06 -24.15 1.94
C ALA A 258 -9.43 -24.60 3.38
N ARG A 259 -10.65 -24.29 3.85
CA ARG A 259 -11.17 -24.77 5.14
C ARG A 259 -12.18 -25.90 4.92
N ASN A 260 -11.68 -27.03 4.42
CA ASN A 260 -12.41 -28.28 4.34
C ASN A 260 -12.57 -28.88 5.75
N GLY A 261 -13.77 -28.83 6.32
CA GLY A 261 -14.07 -29.51 7.58
C GLY A 261 -15.47 -29.27 8.12
N SER A 262 -16.14 -28.20 7.72
CA SER A 262 -17.50 -27.90 8.14
C SER A 262 -18.45 -27.97 6.95
N ASN A 263 -19.14 -29.11 6.82
CA ASN A 263 -20.21 -29.30 5.85
C ASN A 263 -21.47 -28.58 6.37
N GLY A 264 -21.84 -27.45 5.76
CA GLY A 264 -23.06 -26.71 6.10
C GLY A 264 -23.15 -25.34 5.43
N ALA A 265 -24.37 -24.84 5.21
CA ALA A 265 -24.60 -23.55 4.54
C ALA A 265 -23.91 -22.37 5.25
N TYR A 266 -23.90 -22.36 6.60
CA TYR A 266 -23.24 -21.34 7.40
C TYR A 266 -21.71 -21.37 7.30
N ALA A 267 -21.13 -22.55 7.10
CA ALA A 267 -19.70 -22.70 6.89
C ALA A 267 -19.25 -22.18 5.52
N LEU A 268 -20.05 -22.44 4.49
CA LEU A 268 -19.83 -21.91 3.14
C LEU A 268 -19.94 -20.38 3.12
N LEU A 269 -20.91 -19.81 3.83
CA LEU A 269 -21.03 -18.36 3.99
C LEU A 269 -19.81 -17.78 4.73
N GLY A 270 -19.36 -18.46 5.78
CA GLY A 270 -18.15 -18.10 6.53
C GLY A 270 -16.88 -18.17 5.71
N SER A 271 -16.75 -19.16 4.81
CA SER A 271 -15.59 -19.29 3.92
C SER A 271 -15.60 -18.26 2.80
N LYS A 272 -16.76 -17.94 2.22
CA LYS A 272 -16.93 -16.85 1.26
C LYS A 272 -16.54 -15.51 1.89
N LEU A 273 -17.03 -15.22 3.09
CA LEU A 273 -16.71 -13.99 3.81
C LEU A 273 -15.20 -13.87 4.10
N GLN A 274 -14.55 -14.96 4.47
CA GLN A 274 -13.10 -14.99 4.68
C GLN A 274 -12.32 -14.77 3.38
N ALA A 275 -12.75 -15.38 2.27
CA ALA A 275 -12.17 -15.14 0.96
C ALA A 275 -12.31 -13.66 0.56
N THR A 276 -13.49 -13.06 0.71
CA THR A 276 -13.73 -11.62 0.47
C THR A 276 -12.78 -10.75 1.28
N ARG A 277 -12.67 -11.00 2.59
CA ARG A 277 -11.74 -10.28 3.49
C ARG A 277 -10.30 -10.39 3.02
N HIS A 278 -9.89 -11.57 2.59
CA HIS A 278 -8.52 -11.80 2.10
C HIS A 278 -8.26 -11.05 0.79
N LEU A 279 -9.19 -11.09 -0.16
CA LEU A 279 -9.04 -10.41 -1.45
C LEU A 279 -9.04 -8.88 -1.28
N LEU A 280 -9.94 -8.34 -0.47
CA LEU A 280 -10.00 -6.91 -0.17
C LEU A 280 -8.83 -6.43 0.69
N SER A 281 -8.09 -7.33 1.36
CA SER A 281 -6.89 -6.95 2.13
C SER A 281 -5.78 -6.38 1.25
N MET A 282 -5.83 -6.62 -0.07
CA MET A 282 -4.90 -6.05 -1.03
C MET A 282 -5.08 -4.54 -1.22
N LEU A 283 -6.26 -3.99 -0.88
CA LEU A 283 -6.55 -2.57 -0.98
C LEU A 283 -6.09 -1.82 0.28
N PRO A 284 -5.61 -0.58 0.17
CA PRO A 284 -5.20 0.12 -1.05
C PRO A 284 -4.04 -0.59 -1.73
N PHE A 285 -3.94 -0.49 -3.06
CA PHE A 285 -2.77 -0.99 -3.78
C PHE A 285 -1.56 -0.08 -3.54
N SER A 286 -0.35 -0.64 -3.62
CA SER A 286 0.89 0.15 -3.79
C SER A 286 1.26 -0.01 -5.25
N PRO A 287 0.85 0.90 -6.13
CA PRO A 287 1.09 0.68 -7.54
C PRO A 287 2.61 0.72 -7.84
N GLN A 288 3.41 1.33 -6.95
CA GLN A 288 4.88 1.35 -7.05
C GLN A 288 5.52 -0.03 -6.93
N THR A 289 4.78 -1.01 -6.39
CA THR A 289 5.25 -2.39 -6.32
C THR A 289 4.94 -3.17 -7.59
N LEU A 290 4.23 -2.63 -8.57
CA LEU A 290 3.84 -3.39 -9.77
C LEU A 290 4.92 -3.33 -10.84
N PHE A 291 5.16 -4.46 -11.49
CA PHE A 291 6.05 -4.52 -12.65
C PHE A 291 5.25 -4.25 -13.92
N GLU A 292 5.60 -3.19 -14.63
CA GLU A 292 4.97 -2.85 -15.92
C GLU A 292 5.84 -3.28 -17.11
N SER A 293 6.48 -4.45 -16.99
CA SER A 293 7.36 -5.00 -18.02
C SER A 293 6.61 -6.00 -18.91
N PRO A 294 6.86 -6.04 -20.24
CA PRO A 294 6.24 -7.03 -21.14
C PRO A 294 6.49 -8.48 -20.73
N PHE A 295 7.56 -8.75 -19.99
CA PHE A 295 7.83 -10.09 -19.48
C PHE A 295 6.81 -10.57 -18.45
N MET A 296 6.17 -9.64 -17.74
CA MET A 296 5.14 -9.93 -16.73
C MET A 296 3.74 -9.99 -17.34
N ASP A 297 3.59 -9.66 -18.61
CA ASP A 297 2.32 -9.74 -19.31
C ASP A 297 1.95 -11.20 -19.59
N ARG A 298 0.87 -11.64 -18.95
CA ARG A 298 0.33 -13.00 -19.09
C ARG A 298 -0.39 -13.24 -20.41
N ALA A 299 -0.68 -12.21 -21.20
CA ALA A 299 -1.11 -12.37 -22.59
C ALA A 299 0.03 -12.91 -23.46
N LEU A 300 1.28 -12.46 -23.19
CA LEU A 300 2.45 -12.76 -24.01
C LEU A 300 3.16 -14.04 -23.54
N PHE A 301 3.39 -14.18 -22.23
CA PHE A 301 4.18 -15.27 -21.68
C PHE A 301 3.40 -16.11 -20.67
N ALA A 302 3.64 -17.42 -20.70
CA ALA A 302 3.25 -18.36 -19.67
C ALA A 302 4.46 -18.73 -18.80
N TYR A 303 4.33 -18.58 -17.49
CA TYR A 303 5.33 -18.91 -16.48
C TYR A 303 4.65 -19.38 -15.19
N ASP A 304 5.41 -19.98 -14.27
CA ASP A 304 4.89 -20.49 -13.00
C ASP A 304 4.66 -19.36 -11.97
N GLU A 305 3.43 -19.21 -11.53
CA GLU A 305 2.99 -18.16 -10.59
C GLU A 305 3.61 -18.30 -9.20
N LYS A 306 4.01 -19.52 -8.80
CA LYS A 306 4.62 -19.73 -7.49
C LYS A 306 6.03 -19.14 -7.43
N THR A 307 6.69 -19.10 -8.59
CA THR A 307 8.08 -18.64 -8.72
C THR A 307 8.17 -17.14 -8.98
N LEU A 308 7.17 -16.57 -9.66
CA LEU A 308 7.18 -15.19 -10.10
C LEU A 308 5.80 -14.55 -10.05
N VAL A 309 5.74 -13.37 -9.46
CA VAL A 309 4.53 -12.57 -9.30
C VAL A 309 4.74 -11.22 -10.00
N PRO A 310 3.73 -10.64 -10.67
CA PRO A 310 3.82 -9.30 -11.29
C PRO A 310 3.82 -8.17 -10.24
N GLN A 311 4.45 -8.39 -9.10
CA GLN A 311 4.58 -7.46 -7.99
C GLN A 311 5.91 -7.69 -7.28
N GLU A 312 6.56 -6.61 -6.86
CA GLU A 312 7.75 -6.61 -6.04
C GLU A 312 7.45 -7.25 -4.68
N ARG A 313 7.88 -8.50 -4.54
CA ARG A 313 7.73 -9.30 -3.33
C ARG A 313 8.91 -10.25 -3.22
N PRO A 314 9.40 -10.54 -2.00
CA PRO A 314 10.37 -11.61 -1.80
C PRO A 314 9.74 -12.95 -2.21
N CYS A 315 10.33 -13.59 -3.20
CA CYS A 315 10.01 -14.95 -3.59
C CYS A 315 11.00 -15.91 -2.91
N PRO A 316 10.55 -17.10 -2.45
CA PRO A 316 11.48 -18.14 -2.04
C PRO A 316 12.41 -18.47 -3.21
N GLY A 317 13.70 -18.62 -2.93
CA GLY A 317 14.69 -19.02 -3.92
C GLY A 317 14.35 -20.39 -4.49
N HIS A 318 14.49 -20.52 -5.81
CA HIS A 318 14.26 -21.76 -6.53
C HIS A 318 15.56 -22.27 -7.11
N ASP A 319 15.78 -23.59 -7.01
CA ASP A 319 16.95 -24.27 -7.58
C ASP A 319 16.83 -24.49 -9.10
N PHE A 320 15.62 -24.31 -9.65
CA PHE A 320 15.33 -24.49 -11.06
C PHE A 320 15.09 -23.15 -11.74
N PRO A 321 15.53 -22.99 -13.00
CA PRO A 321 15.29 -21.77 -13.74
C PRO A 321 13.80 -21.59 -14.06
N ILE A 322 13.33 -20.35 -13.96
CA ILE A 322 11.98 -19.96 -14.33
C ILE A 322 11.88 -19.97 -15.85
N LYS A 323 10.96 -20.77 -16.39
CA LYS A 323 10.77 -20.96 -17.83
C LYS A 323 9.67 -20.02 -18.34
N PHE A 324 9.98 -19.26 -19.38
CA PHE A 324 9.01 -18.41 -20.06
C PHE A 324 8.66 -19.02 -21.41
N PHE A 325 7.41 -19.46 -21.53
CA PHE A 325 6.85 -19.98 -22.77
C PHE A 325 6.06 -18.88 -23.46
N ASP A 326 6.20 -18.76 -24.78
CA ASP A 326 5.30 -17.92 -25.56
C ASP A 326 3.92 -18.53 -25.53
N ARG A 327 2.92 -17.75 -25.13
CA ARG A 327 1.56 -18.23 -24.95
C ARG A 327 0.86 -18.56 -26.26
N ARG A 328 1.23 -17.91 -27.37
CA ARG A 328 0.63 -18.17 -28.68
C ARG A 328 1.17 -19.46 -29.31
N THR A 329 2.45 -19.74 -29.14
CA THR A 329 3.14 -20.87 -29.80
C THR A 329 3.43 -22.05 -28.87
N GLY A 330 3.37 -21.86 -27.55
CA GLY A 330 3.78 -22.84 -26.56
C GLY A 330 5.30 -23.07 -26.49
N GLN A 331 6.10 -22.38 -27.31
CA GLN A 331 7.54 -22.59 -27.38
C GLN A 331 8.25 -21.90 -26.22
N LEU A 332 9.28 -22.56 -25.68
CA LEU A 332 10.16 -21.97 -24.68
C LEU A 332 10.98 -20.83 -25.30
N ARG A 333 10.80 -19.59 -24.83
CA ARG A 333 11.48 -18.41 -25.36
C ARG A 333 12.77 -18.08 -24.62
N PHE A 334 12.77 -18.24 -23.30
CA PHE A 334 13.94 -18.04 -22.45
C PHE A 334 13.75 -18.66 -21.07
N LYS A 335 14.86 -18.74 -20.34
CA LYS A 335 14.92 -19.20 -18.96
C LYS A 335 15.56 -18.09 -18.12
N LEU A 336 14.94 -17.76 -17.00
CA LEU A 336 15.50 -16.87 -16.00
C LEU A 336 16.12 -17.74 -14.90
N PHE A 337 17.44 -17.70 -14.81
CA PHE A 337 18.13 -18.38 -13.72
C PHE A 337 17.98 -17.52 -12.45
N THR A 338 18.21 -18.10 -11.29
CA THR A 338 18.30 -17.38 -10.00
C THR A 338 19.66 -17.60 -9.38
N TYR A 339 20.51 -18.40 -10.01
CA TYR A 339 21.85 -18.77 -9.58
C TYR A 339 22.79 -18.59 -10.77
N GLN A 340 24.09 -18.51 -10.50
CA GLN A 340 25.06 -18.45 -11.57
C GLN A 340 25.00 -19.76 -12.39
N PRO A 341 24.85 -19.71 -13.72
CA PRO A 341 24.61 -20.91 -14.55
C PRO A 341 25.69 -21.99 -14.47
N HIS A 342 26.83 -21.70 -13.84
CA HIS A 342 28.02 -22.57 -13.74
C HIS A 342 28.38 -22.94 -12.30
N SER A 343 27.69 -22.40 -11.29
CA SER A 343 27.84 -22.86 -9.91
C SER A 343 26.85 -24.01 -9.69
N LYS A 344 27.33 -25.19 -9.29
CA LYS A 344 26.43 -26.25 -8.80
C LYS A 344 25.56 -25.65 -7.69
N PRO A 345 24.25 -25.98 -7.62
CA PRO A 345 23.47 -25.68 -6.44
C PRO A 345 24.01 -26.56 -5.31
N GLU A 346 25.01 -26.07 -4.58
CA GLU A 346 25.17 -26.51 -3.20
C GLU A 346 23.84 -26.27 -2.51
N THR A 347 23.46 -27.15 -1.58
CA THR A 347 22.24 -27.04 -0.78
C THR A 347 22.32 -25.78 0.07
N LEU A 348 22.08 -24.64 -0.56
CA LEU A 348 22.19 -23.33 0.03
C LEU A 348 20.97 -23.14 0.93
N PRO A 349 21.13 -22.48 2.09
CA PRO A 349 20.01 -22.18 2.97
C PRO A 349 18.93 -21.41 2.19
N LYS A 350 17.65 -21.61 2.52
CA LYS A 350 16.50 -20.95 1.88
C LYS A 350 16.76 -19.45 1.67
N ARG A 351 17.12 -19.03 0.46
CA ARG A 351 17.33 -17.62 0.10
C ARG A 351 16.01 -17.00 -0.32
N TYR A 352 15.86 -15.69 -0.15
CA TYR A 352 14.78 -14.94 -0.80
C TYR A 352 15.35 -14.20 -2.00
N THR A 353 14.61 -14.18 -3.11
CA THR A 353 14.98 -13.47 -4.33
C THR A 353 13.95 -12.37 -4.60
N TYR A 354 14.44 -11.15 -4.82
CA TYR A 354 13.66 -10.04 -5.35
C TYR A 354 13.96 -9.91 -6.83
N PHE A 355 12.92 -9.83 -7.65
CA PHE A 355 13.08 -9.53 -9.07
C PHE A 355 12.79 -8.07 -9.32
N ILE A 356 13.54 -7.43 -10.20
CA ILE A 356 13.31 -6.07 -10.68
C ILE A 356 13.39 -6.14 -12.19
N PHE A 357 12.27 -5.90 -12.86
CA PHE A 357 12.22 -5.88 -14.32
C PHE A 357 12.27 -4.45 -14.83
N HIS A 358 13.07 -4.22 -15.86
CA HIS A 358 13.03 -2.95 -16.56
C HIS A 358 11.69 -2.84 -17.34
N PRO A 359 11.03 -1.68 -17.33
CA PRO A 359 9.73 -1.51 -18.00
C PRO A 359 9.81 -1.75 -19.51
N THR A 360 10.84 -1.23 -20.19
CA THR A 360 10.96 -1.31 -21.66
C THR A 360 12.11 -2.17 -22.19
N LEU A 361 13.27 -2.16 -21.52
CA LEU A 361 14.47 -2.88 -21.96
C LEU A 361 14.41 -4.37 -21.61
N PRO A 362 15.09 -5.25 -22.37
CA PRO A 362 15.23 -6.67 -22.09
C PRO A 362 16.23 -6.92 -20.94
N PHE A 363 15.97 -6.30 -19.79
CA PHE A 363 16.79 -6.31 -18.60
C PHE A 363 15.95 -6.68 -17.38
N ALA A 364 16.46 -7.63 -16.60
CA ALA A 364 15.91 -8.00 -15.32
C ALA A 364 17.04 -8.20 -14.31
N MET A 365 16.80 -7.88 -13.05
CA MET A 365 17.74 -8.06 -11.96
C MET A 365 17.12 -8.98 -10.93
N ALA A 366 17.88 -9.96 -10.45
CA ALA A 366 17.52 -10.82 -9.34
C ALA A 366 18.45 -10.50 -8.17
N VAL A 367 17.89 -10.00 -7.06
CA VAL A 367 18.62 -9.66 -5.85
C VAL A 367 18.36 -10.74 -4.81
N GLN A 368 19.40 -11.49 -4.43
CA GLN A 368 19.29 -12.55 -3.43
C GLN A 368 19.69 -12.06 -2.05
N GLN A 369 18.87 -12.40 -1.06
CA GLN A 369 19.12 -12.11 0.36
C GLN A 369 19.01 -13.41 1.21
N PRO A 370 19.94 -13.62 2.17
CA PRO A 370 19.84 -14.73 3.11
C PRO A 370 18.67 -14.54 4.10
N PRO A 371 18.14 -15.62 4.70
CA PRO A 371 16.94 -15.59 5.53
C PRO A 371 17.16 -14.95 6.92
N GLN A 372 18.41 -14.88 7.40
CA GLN A 372 18.77 -14.23 8.65
C GLN A 372 19.52 -12.92 8.35
N GLN A 373 18.83 -11.79 8.53
CA GLN A 373 19.35 -10.42 8.56
C GLN A 373 19.86 -9.81 7.24
N ALA A 374 19.10 -8.83 6.77
CA ALA A 374 19.43 -7.85 5.73
C ALA A 374 20.53 -6.83 6.11
N PHE A 375 21.40 -7.14 7.08
CA PHE A 375 22.32 -6.14 7.66
C PHE A 375 23.82 -6.47 7.61
N TYR A 376 24.25 -7.71 7.33
CA TYR A 376 25.67 -8.08 7.44
C TYR A 376 26.29 -8.78 6.23
N HIS A 377 25.49 -9.18 5.24
CA HIS A 377 26.02 -9.77 4.00
C HIS A 377 25.63 -8.92 2.79
N PRO A 378 26.56 -8.67 1.85
CA PRO A 378 26.24 -7.95 0.64
C PRO A 378 25.19 -8.75 -0.15
N PRO A 379 24.10 -8.12 -0.61
CA PRO A 379 23.11 -8.79 -1.45
C PRO A 379 23.80 -9.30 -2.72
N THR A 380 23.57 -10.56 -3.08
CA THR A 380 24.10 -11.07 -4.36
C THR A 380 23.17 -10.59 -5.46
N VAL A 381 23.66 -9.72 -6.32
CA VAL A 381 22.91 -9.18 -7.46
C VAL A 381 23.26 -9.98 -8.70
N ILE A 382 22.26 -10.59 -9.33
CA ILE A 382 22.40 -11.28 -10.60
C ILE A 382 21.64 -10.49 -11.66
N CYS A 383 22.37 -9.92 -12.60
CA CYS A 383 21.80 -9.14 -13.70
C CYS A 383 21.60 -10.01 -14.94
N TYR A 384 20.39 -10.00 -15.48
CA TYR A 384 20.01 -10.63 -16.73
C TYR A 384 19.86 -9.57 -17.80
N TYR A 385 20.74 -9.61 -18.79
CA TYR A 385 20.65 -8.77 -19.98
C TYR A 385 20.58 -9.67 -21.21
N ARG A 386 19.49 -9.58 -21.97
CA ARG A 386 19.38 -10.29 -23.26
C ARG A 386 19.59 -9.28 -24.37
N ARG A 387 20.76 -9.29 -25.02
CA ARG A 387 20.88 -8.64 -26.34
C ARG A 387 19.89 -9.32 -27.29
N PRO A 388 19.06 -8.57 -28.04
CA PRO A 388 18.34 -9.16 -29.16
C PRO A 388 19.37 -9.72 -30.12
N LYS A 389 19.40 -11.04 -30.28
CA LYS A 389 20.11 -11.65 -31.41
C LYS A 389 19.29 -11.29 -32.65
N TRP A 390 19.75 -10.32 -33.42
CA TRP A 390 19.27 -10.13 -34.78
C TRP A 390 19.85 -11.27 -35.63
N GLU A 391 19.13 -12.39 -35.66
CA GLU A 391 19.43 -13.45 -36.60
C GLU A 391 18.99 -12.96 -37.98
N ARG A 392 19.96 -12.58 -38.83
CA ARG A 392 19.69 -12.41 -40.27
C ARG A 392 19.12 -13.75 -40.77
N PRO A 393 18.04 -13.75 -41.57
CA PRO A 393 17.52 -14.98 -42.13
C PRO A 393 18.63 -15.70 -42.90
N ALA A 394 18.86 -16.96 -42.53
CA ALA A 394 19.90 -17.79 -43.09
C ALA A 394 19.66 -17.97 -44.61
N THR A 395 20.51 -17.35 -45.43
CA THR A 395 20.66 -17.75 -46.82
C THR A 395 21.37 -19.11 -46.84
N SER A 396 20.66 -20.11 -47.33
CA SER A 396 21.17 -21.47 -47.55
C SER A 396 22.29 -21.47 -48.60
N SER A 397 23.49 -21.93 -48.25
CA SER A 397 24.40 -22.59 -49.19
C SER A 397 25.51 -23.36 -48.47
N SER A 398 25.41 -24.69 -48.57
CA SER A 398 26.46 -25.71 -48.78
C SER A 398 27.88 -25.52 -48.21
N SER A 399 28.23 -26.46 -47.31
CA SER A 399 29.50 -27.22 -47.20
C SER A 399 30.80 -26.58 -47.71
N THR A 400 31.84 -26.55 -46.85
CA THR A 400 33.05 -27.40 -46.98
C THR A 400 33.83 -27.42 -45.67
N SER A 401 34.32 -28.62 -45.32
CA SER A 401 35.33 -28.97 -44.31
C SER A 401 36.53 -28.01 -44.25
N THR A 402 37.06 -27.73 -43.05
CA THR A 402 38.45 -28.04 -42.59
C THR A 402 38.80 -27.17 -41.34
N MET A 403 39.22 -27.82 -40.26
CA MET A 403 40.02 -27.26 -39.14
C MET A 403 41.45 -27.81 -39.29
N PRO A 404 42.54 -27.27 -38.66
CA PRO A 404 42.59 -26.38 -37.49
C PRO A 404 43.70 -25.28 -37.53
N MET A 405 43.85 -24.60 -36.38
CA MET A 405 45.04 -23.88 -35.84
C MET A 405 45.07 -22.33 -35.84
N ALA A 406 45.07 -21.82 -34.61
CA ALA A 406 45.84 -20.72 -34.01
C ALA A 406 46.44 -19.61 -34.90
N MET A 407 46.10 -18.35 -34.60
CA MET A 407 47.02 -17.39 -33.98
C MET A 407 46.32 -16.06 -33.67
N GLU A 408 46.83 -15.41 -32.63
CA GLU A 408 46.64 -14.00 -32.30
C GLU A 408 46.91 -13.11 -33.51
N GLU A 409 46.15 -12.02 -33.68
CA GLU A 409 46.69 -10.67 -33.51
C GLU A 409 45.63 -9.59 -33.76
N SER A 410 45.91 -8.51 -33.08
CA SER A 410 45.13 -7.32 -32.82
C SER A 410 45.15 -6.30 -33.97
N THR A 411 44.16 -5.41 -33.88
CA THR A 411 44.21 -3.96 -34.18
C THR A 411 44.05 -3.43 -35.61
N GLN A 412 43.03 -2.55 -35.68
CA GLN A 412 42.93 -1.27 -36.40
C GLN A 412 42.50 -1.22 -37.87
N ALA A 413 41.27 -0.74 -38.09
CA ALA A 413 40.90 0.20 -39.16
C ALA A 413 39.63 0.95 -38.72
N VAL A 414 39.72 2.23 -38.34
CA VAL A 414 39.41 3.43 -39.16
C VAL A 414 37.94 3.47 -39.61
N GLU A 415 37.10 4.17 -38.83
CA GLU A 415 35.76 4.61 -39.22
C GLU A 415 35.80 6.08 -39.66
N ARG A 416 35.31 6.35 -40.88
CA ARG A 416 34.80 7.67 -41.31
C ARG A 416 33.38 7.49 -41.83
N SER A 417 32.45 7.98 -41.01
CA SER A 417 31.47 9.03 -41.34
C SER A 417 30.41 8.83 -42.43
N GLN A 418 29.17 9.17 -42.01
CA GLN A 418 28.07 9.77 -42.79
C GLN A 418 27.25 8.78 -43.65
N THR A 419 25.91 8.80 -43.71
CA THR A 419 24.90 9.90 -43.71
C THR A 419 23.47 9.32 -43.54
N ALA A 420 22.56 10.10 -42.94
CA ALA A 420 21.19 10.48 -43.37
C ALA A 420 20.24 9.45 -44.04
N SER A 421 18.89 9.43 -43.92
CA SER A 421 17.87 10.16 -43.16
C SER A 421 16.46 9.70 -43.62
N LEU A 422 15.45 9.71 -42.71
CA LEU A 422 13.96 9.82 -42.87
C LEU A 422 13.09 8.56 -43.12
N PRO A 423 11.75 8.59 -42.84
CA PRO A 423 10.99 9.10 -41.66
C PRO A 423 9.90 8.10 -41.14
N PRO A 424 9.19 8.34 -40.01
CA PRO A 424 8.18 7.42 -39.47
C PRO A 424 6.73 7.78 -39.87
N ALA A 425 5.91 6.74 -40.08
CA ALA A 425 4.51 6.84 -40.46
C ALA A 425 3.55 6.89 -39.24
N SER A 426 2.75 7.96 -39.24
CA SER A 426 1.37 8.16 -38.76
C SER A 426 0.77 7.34 -37.61
N MET A 427 0.36 8.13 -36.62
CA MET A 427 -0.67 7.96 -35.59
C MET A 427 -1.96 7.25 -36.07
N TYR A 428 -2.51 6.40 -35.19
CA TYR A 428 -3.95 6.19 -35.07
C TYR A 428 -4.34 6.30 -33.59
N THR A 429 -4.84 7.47 -33.21
CA THR A 429 -5.61 7.71 -32.00
C THR A 429 -7.04 7.19 -32.19
N ARG A 430 -7.52 6.35 -31.29
CA ARG A 430 -8.97 6.14 -31.08
C ARG A 430 -9.34 6.53 -29.66
N THR A 431 -9.91 7.71 -29.59
CA THR A 431 -10.67 8.28 -28.48
C THR A 431 -11.96 7.49 -28.30
N THR A 432 -12.25 7.02 -27.09
CA THR A 432 -13.63 6.74 -26.68
C THR A 432 -13.79 7.25 -25.24
N THR A 433 -14.68 8.22 -25.11
CA THR A 433 -15.15 8.86 -23.89
C THR A 433 -16.07 7.96 -23.06
N LEU A 434 -16.16 8.33 -21.78
CA LEU A 434 -16.94 7.80 -20.65
C LEU A 434 -18.35 7.30 -20.95
#